data_AF-A0A955F510-F1
#
_entry.id   AF-A0A955F510-F1
#
_cell.length_a   1.000
_cell.length_b   1.000
_cell.length_c   1.000
_cell.angle_alpha   90.00
_cell.angle_beta   90.00
_cell.angle_gamma   90.00
#
_symmetry.space_group_name_H-M   'P 1'
#
loop_
_entity.id
_entity.type
_entity.pdbx_description
1 polymer ?
#
loop_
_entity_poly.entity_id
_entity_poly.type
_entity_poly.pdbx_seq_one_letter_code
_entity_poly.pdbx_strand_id
1 'polypeptide(L)'
;MMRCFLICLFGGALVAQEGLQSSQRLVVEGVFRSQAVVDIEGDGRPELLLGREDGILFVYRQADSQGFEETPWATLELGDPSSLIVTTVQKLGGPIGAAILALGPEGARAWPLTSDGKLGEMVLLSRRARFELRTRGPVFLDFARDIDSDGNLDLLVPALETIEVWLQRPPRDPGDSPEFRKSARISVKSSVDSGTANRIGDDALYQRIRIPDLQTKDVNGDGK
;
A
#
# COMPACT_ATOMS: atom_id res chain seq x y z
N MET A 1 -3.62 -17.69 -23.31
CA MET A 1 -2.15 -17.85 -23.33
C MET A 1 -1.69 -17.78 -21.88
N MET A 2 -1.36 -18.93 -21.29
CA MET A 2 -1.04 -19.08 -19.86
C MET A 2 0.28 -18.38 -19.55
N ARG A 3 0.29 -17.36 -18.69
CA ARG A 3 1.53 -16.71 -18.21
C ARG A 3 1.75 -17.14 -16.77
N CYS A 4 2.64 -18.10 -16.57
CA CYS A 4 3.13 -18.48 -15.25
C CYS A 4 4.18 -17.47 -14.78
N PHE A 5 4.01 -16.92 -13.59
CA PHE A 5 5.05 -16.14 -12.92
C PHE A 5 5.85 -17.04 -11.98
N LEU A 6 7.18 -16.87 -11.98
CA LEU A 6 8.11 -17.45 -11.03
C LEU A 6 8.64 -16.28 -10.20
N ILE A 7 8.34 -16.25 -8.90
CA ILE A 7 8.87 -15.24 -7.98
C ILE A 7 10.02 -15.88 -7.21
N CYS A 8 11.24 -15.37 -7.40
CA CYS A 8 12.39 -15.68 -6.56
C CYS A 8 12.56 -14.54 -5.54
N LEU A 9 12.33 -14.81 -4.25
CA LEU A 9 12.61 -13.85 -3.18
C LEU A 9 14.01 -14.11 -2.62
N PHE A 10 14.84 -13.06 -2.55
CA PHE A 10 16.18 -13.10 -1.97
C PHE A 10 16.12 -12.50 -0.56
N GLY A 11 16.28 -13.33 0.47
CA GLY A 11 16.66 -12.88 1.80
C GLY A 11 18.16 -13.06 1.97
N GLY A 12 18.89 -12.05 2.44
CA GLY A 12 20.31 -12.21 2.71
C GLY A 12 20.98 -11.00 3.34
N ALA A 13 20.86 -10.88 4.66
CA ALA A 13 21.96 -10.35 5.46
C ALA A 13 23.10 -11.38 5.43
N LEU A 14 24.34 -10.90 5.25
CA LEU A 14 25.57 -11.70 5.13
C LEU A 14 25.74 -12.68 6.31
N VAL A 15 25.61 -13.99 6.06
CA VAL A 15 26.45 -15.06 6.64
C VAL A 15 26.47 -16.26 5.68
N ALA A 16 27.69 -16.74 5.41
CA ALA A 16 28.10 -18.04 4.86
C ALA A 16 27.14 -18.88 3.99
N GLN A 17 27.58 -19.00 2.74
CA GLN A 17 27.31 -20.00 1.72
C GLN A 17 27.21 -21.45 2.23
N GLU A 18 25.99 -21.95 2.47
CA GLU A 18 25.57 -23.35 2.27
C GLU A 18 24.02 -23.42 2.27
N GLY A 19 23.41 -23.67 1.10
CA GLY A 19 22.03 -24.21 1.00
C GLY A 19 20.84 -23.24 1.03
N LEU A 20 20.76 -22.23 0.17
CA LEU A 20 19.48 -21.54 -0.13
C LEU A 20 18.80 -22.18 -1.35
N GLN A 21 18.01 -23.23 -1.11
CA GLN A 21 17.24 -23.97 -2.11
C GLN A 21 15.79 -24.22 -1.62
N SER A 22 15.16 -23.24 -0.96
CA SER A 22 13.70 -23.28 -0.82
C SER A 22 13.11 -22.42 -1.93
N SER A 23 12.64 -23.07 -3.00
CA SER A 23 11.81 -22.42 -4.01
C SER A 23 10.39 -22.94 -3.84
N GLN A 24 9.45 -22.04 -3.59
CA GLN A 24 8.04 -22.36 -3.66
C GLN A 24 7.45 -21.80 -4.94
N ARG A 25 6.53 -22.54 -5.54
CA ARG A 25 5.75 -22.07 -6.69
C ARG A 25 4.30 -21.88 -6.27
N LEU A 26 3.86 -20.62 -6.21
CA LEU A 26 2.45 -20.27 -6.11
C LEU A 26 1.88 -20.12 -7.52
N VAL A 27 0.76 -20.78 -7.80
CA VAL A 27 0.06 -20.67 -9.08
C VAL A 27 -1.18 -19.83 -8.86
N VAL A 28 -1.14 -18.59 -9.35
CA VAL A 28 -2.25 -17.64 -9.25
C VAL A 28 -2.57 -17.13 -10.64
N GLU A 29 -3.84 -17.15 -11.01
CA GLU A 29 -4.26 -16.74 -12.35
C GLU A 29 -4.41 -15.22 -12.46
N GLY A 30 -3.81 -14.66 -13.52
CA GLY A 30 -4.02 -13.28 -13.94
C GLY A 30 -2.75 -12.53 -14.31
N VAL A 31 -2.91 -11.22 -14.54
CA VAL A 31 -1.80 -10.30 -14.80
C VAL A 31 -1.54 -9.51 -13.54
N PHE A 32 -0.35 -9.68 -12.95
CA PHE A 32 0.04 -8.98 -11.73
C PHE A 32 0.85 -7.72 -12.07
N ARG A 33 0.55 -6.64 -11.34
CA ARG A 33 1.16 -5.32 -11.55
C ARG A 33 2.13 -4.96 -10.44
N SER A 34 1.91 -5.49 -9.25
CA SER A 34 2.73 -5.18 -8.08
C SER A 34 2.74 -6.34 -7.10
N GLN A 35 3.79 -6.37 -6.29
CA GLN A 35 3.94 -7.32 -5.19
C GLN A 35 4.62 -6.62 -4.00
N ALA A 36 4.29 -7.07 -2.78
CA ALA A 36 4.96 -6.63 -1.55
C ALA A 36 5.09 -7.80 -0.58
N VAL A 37 6.13 -7.77 0.25
CA VAL A 37 6.30 -8.69 1.38
C VAL A 37 6.40 -7.83 2.63
N VAL A 38 5.44 -7.99 3.54
CA VAL A 38 5.32 -7.12 4.73
C VAL A 38 4.67 -7.87 5.87
N ASP A 39 5.17 -7.66 7.08
CA ASP A 39 4.59 -8.18 8.31
C ASP A 39 3.52 -7.19 8.81
N ILE A 40 2.28 -7.43 8.39
CA ILE A 40 1.12 -6.59 8.71
C ILE A 40 0.70 -6.85 10.16
N GLU A 41 0.75 -8.10 10.60
CA GLU A 41 0.28 -8.51 11.93
C GLU A 41 1.29 -8.20 13.03
N GLY A 42 2.57 -7.96 12.67
CA GLY A 42 3.66 -7.67 13.60
C GLY A 42 4.14 -8.91 14.36
N ASP A 43 3.89 -10.11 13.83
CA ASP A 43 4.22 -11.38 14.49
C ASP A 43 5.59 -11.95 14.06
N GLY A 44 6.29 -11.25 13.16
CA GLY A 44 7.58 -11.66 12.60
C GLY A 44 7.48 -12.61 11.41
N ARG A 45 6.26 -12.96 10.95
CA ARG A 45 6.00 -13.76 9.76
C ARG A 45 5.33 -12.89 8.70
N PRO A 46 6.04 -12.45 7.65
CA PRO A 46 5.46 -11.53 6.68
C PRO A 46 4.38 -12.18 5.80
N GLU A 47 3.44 -11.35 5.36
CA GLU A 47 2.52 -11.65 4.29
C GLU A 47 3.12 -11.32 2.92
N LEU A 48 2.77 -12.11 1.90
CA LEU A 48 2.96 -11.80 0.49
C LEU A 48 1.67 -11.22 -0.09
N LEU A 49 1.75 -10.00 -0.60
CA LEU A 49 0.66 -9.29 -1.23
C LEU A 49 0.89 -9.25 -2.74
N LEU A 50 -0.09 -9.65 -3.54
CA LEU A 50 -0.05 -9.65 -4.99
C LEU A 50 -1.19 -8.83 -5.58
N GLY A 51 -0.86 -7.69 -6.18
CA GLY A 51 -1.83 -6.80 -6.83
C GLY A 51 -2.06 -7.19 -8.28
N ARG A 52 -3.27 -7.65 -8.59
CA ARG A 52 -3.70 -8.03 -9.94
C ARG A 52 -4.23 -6.80 -10.69
N GLU A 53 -4.01 -6.76 -12.01
CA GLU A 53 -4.35 -5.65 -12.89
C GLU A 53 -5.83 -5.22 -12.81
N ASP A 54 -6.73 -6.14 -12.47
CA ASP A 54 -8.18 -5.88 -12.35
C ASP A 54 -8.60 -5.31 -10.97
N GLY A 55 -7.65 -4.96 -10.11
CA GLY A 55 -7.93 -4.32 -8.82
C GLY A 55 -8.12 -5.32 -7.69
N ILE A 56 -7.85 -6.61 -7.92
CA ILE A 56 -7.88 -7.62 -6.89
C ILE A 56 -6.51 -7.73 -6.21
N LEU A 57 -6.52 -7.78 -4.88
CA LEU A 57 -5.35 -8.03 -4.05
C LEU A 57 -5.45 -9.41 -3.42
N PHE A 58 -4.46 -10.26 -3.70
CA PHE A 58 -4.30 -11.53 -3.00
C PHE A 58 -3.32 -11.33 -1.85
N VAL A 59 -3.64 -11.90 -0.69
CA VAL A 59 -2.78 -11.90 0.50
C VAL A 59 -2.50 -13.34 0.89
N TYR A 60 -1.23 -13.69 1.02
CA TYR A 60 -0.76 -15.01 1.43
C TYR A 60 0.03 -14.87 2.72
N ARG A 61 -0.30 -15.66 3.74
CA ARG A 61 0.49 -15.72 4.97
C ARG A 61 1.72 -16.58 4.79
N GLN A 62 2.77 -16.27 5.53
CA GLN A 62 3.90 -17.18 5.67
C GLN A 62 3.50 -18.35 6.60
N ALA A 63 3.66 -19.56 6.09
CA ALA A 63 3.56 -20.79 6.86
C ALA A 63 4.80 -21.01 7.74
N ASP A 64 4.67 -21.80 8.80
CA ASP A 64 5.77 -22.10 9.74
C ASP A 64 7.01 -22.73 9.06
N SER A 65 6.84 -23.34 7.89
CA SER A 65 7.89 -24.00 7.09
C SER A 65 8.69 -23.06 6.17
N GLN A 66 8.75 -21.76 6.46
CA GLN A 66 9.46 -20.72 5.71
C GLN A 66 8.91 -20.40 4.30
N GLY A 67 7.84 -21.07 3.86
CA GLY A 67 7.09 -20.76 2.64
C GLY A 67 5.80 -19.98 2.91
N PHE A 68 5.07 -19.60 1.88
CA PHE A 68 3.71 -19.06 1.98
C PHE A 68 2.66 -20.17 1.93
N GLU A 69 1.46 -19.90 2.43
CA GLU A 69 0.33 -20.80 2.22
C GLU A 69 0.01 -20.94 0.72
N GLU A 70 -0.48 -22.11 0.28
CA GLU A 70 -0.81 -22.32 -1.15
C GLU A 70 -2.08 -21.58 -1.57
N THR A 71 -2.99 -21.39 -0.62
CA THR A 71 -4.23 -20.65 -0.80
C THR A 71 -4.09 -19.25 -0.23
N PRO A 72 -4.67 -18.22 -0.88
CA PRO A 72 -4.65 -16.89 -0.31
C PRO A 72 -5.42 -16.88 1.01
N TRP A 73 -4.80 -16.31 2.03
CA TRP A 73 -5.44 -16.00 3.31
C TRP A 73 -6.59 -15.01 3.13
N ALA A 74 -6.44 -14.06 2.20
CA ALA A 74 -7.51 -13.16 1.79
C ALA A 74 -7.43 -12.79 0.31
N THR A 75 -8.59 -12.49 -0.28
CA THR A 75 -8.74 -11.90 -1.62
C THR A 75 -9.63 -10.66 -1.49
N LEU A 76 -9.08 -9.49 -1.79
CA LEU A 76 -9.77 -8.20 -1.60
C LEU A 76 -10.03 -7.53 -2.94
N GLU A 77 -11.27 -7.07 -3.16
CA GLU A 77 -11.61 -6.18 -4.26
C GLU A 77 -11.33 -4.74 -3.85
N LEU A 78 -10.25 -4.17 -4.39
CA LEU A 78 -9.79 -2.85 -4.01
C LEU A 78 -10.49 -1.72 -4.76
N GLY A 79 -11.42 -1.98 -5.68
CA GLY A 79 -12.13 -0.95 -6.46
C GLY A 79 -11.52 -0.70 -7.84
N ASP A 80 -11.67 0.52 -8.36
CA ASP A 80 -11.30 0.90 -9.73
C ASP A 80 -9.80 0.70 -9.98
N PRO A 81 -9.41 -0.26 -10.86
CA PRO A 81 -8.01 -0.55 -11.12
C PRO A 81 -7.30 0.54 -11.94
N SER A 82 -8.01 1.51 -12.53
CA SER A 82 -7.38 2.53 -13.35
C SER A 82 -6.40 3.40 -12.56
N SER A 83 -6.72 3.66 -11.28
CA SER A 83 -5.99 4.56 -10.39
C SER A 83 -6.04 4.02 -8.96
N LEU A 84 -5.05 3.22 -8.56
CA LEU A 84 -5.11 2.53 -7.28
C LEU A 84 -3.71 2.40 -6.67
N ILE A 85 -3.54 2.95 -5.47
CA ILE A 85 -2.36 2.72 -4.64
C ILE A 85 -2.75 2.03 -3.34
N VAL A 86 -1.82 1.23 -2.81
CA VAL A 86 -2.02 0.37 -1.64
C VAL A 86 -0.86 0.54 -0.69
N THR A 87 -1.15 0.60 0.61
CA THR A 87 -0.14 0.47 1.67
C THR A 87 -0.66 -0.44 2.77
N THR A 88 0.21 -0.81 3.70
CA THR A 88 -0.11 -1.58 4.89
C THR A 88 0.38 -0.82 6.11
N VAL A 89 -0.39 -0.85 7.19
CA VAL A 89 -0.05 -0.18 8.44
C VAL A 89 -0.25 -1.16 9.58
N GLN A 90 0.61 -1.10 10.61
CA GLN A 90 0.42 -1.87 11.85
C GLN A 90 -0.48 -1.14 12.85
N LYS A 91 -0.63 0.18 12.68
CA LYS A 91 -1.52 1.02 13.47
C LYS A 91 -1.95 2.22 12.66
N LEU A 92 -3.24 2.33 12.34
CA LEU A 92 -3.77 3.53 11.70
C LEU A 92 -4.10 4.63 12.72
N GLY A 93 -4.55 4.27 13.92
CA GLY A 93 -5.07 5.21 14.92
C GLY A 93 -6.59 5.10 15.08
N GLY A 94 -7.10 5.55 16.23
CA GLY A 94 -8.48 5.26 16.64
C GLY A 94 -8.69 3.76 16.95
N PRO A 95 -9.88 3.18 16.68
CA PRO A 95 -10.15 1.76 16.93
C PRO A 95 -9.54 0.82 15.89
N ILE A 96 -9.00 1.36 14.78
CA ILE A 96 -8.42 0.57 13.70
C ILE A 96 -6.94 0.33 14.03
N GLY A 97 -6.61 -0.94 14.27
CA GLY A 97 -5.25 -1.42 14.47
C GLY A 97 -4.48 -1.56 13.15
N ALA A 98 -3.88 -2.72 12.93
CA ALA A 98 -3.25 -3.04 11.67
C ALA A 98 -4.29 -3.09 10.54
N ALA A 99 -3.91 -2.69 9.33
CA ALA A 99 -4.82 -2.65 8.18
C ALA A 99 -4.07 -2.63 6.85
N ILE A 100 -4.77 -3.08 5.81
CA ILE A 100 -4.43 -2.77 4.42
C ILE A 100 -5.21 -1.52 4.04
N LEU A 101 -4.53 -0.51 3.51
CA LEU A 101 -5.15 0.73 3.04
C LEU A 101 -5.10 0.79 1.53
N ALA A 102 -6.19 1.25 0.91
CA ALA A 102 -6.21 1.58 -0.51
C ALA A 102 -6.70 3.01 -0.74
N LEU A 103 -6.13 3.65 -1.75
CA LEU A 103 -6.51 4.98 -2.20
C LEU A 103 -6.77 4.94 -3.71
N GLY A 104 -7.96 5.38 -4.09
CA GLY A 104 -8.41 5.43 -5.48
C GLY A 104 -9.50 6.50 -5.69
N PRO A 105 -10.20 6.48 -6.83
CA PRO A 105 -11.27 7.43 -7.15
C PRO A 105 -12.42 7.45 -6.14
N GLU A 106 -12.65 6.33 -5.46
CA GLU A 106 -13.72 6.15 -4.47
C GLU A 106 -13.37 6.75 -3.10
N GLY A 107 -12.10 7.06 -2.88
CA GLY A 107 -11.59 7.58 -1.62
C GLY A 107 -10.57 6.67 -0.95
N ALA A 108 -10.17 7.07 0.26
CA ALA A 108 -9.34 6.28 1.16
C ALA A 108 -10.19 5.23 1.88
N ARG A 109 -9.74 3.98 1.84
CA ARG A 109 -10.42 2.80 2.40
C ARG A 109 -9.41 1.94 3.16
N ALA A 110 -9.91 1.22 4.16
CA ALA A 110 -9.12 0.30 4.98
C ALA A 110 -9.80 -1.06 5.06
N TRP A 111 -9.01 -2.12 5.10
CA TRP A 111 -9.42 -3.45 5.53
C TRP A 111 -8.70 -3.73 6.84
N PRO A 112 -9.36 -3.51 7.99
CA PRO A 112 -8.77 -3.69 9.30
C PRO A 112 -8.43 -5.16 9.55
N LEU A 113 -7.32 -5.40 10.22
CA LEU A 113 -7.03 -6.68 10.83
C LEU A 113 -7.83 -6.81 12.13
N THR A 114 -8.64 -7.85 12.22
CA THR A 114 -9.41 -8.18 13.42
C THR A 114 -8.54 -8.89 14.45
N SER A 115 -8.97 -8.89 15.71
CA SER A 115 -8.24 -9.53 16.81
C SER A 115 -8.06 -11.05 16.66
N ASP A 116 -8.88 -11.70 15.86
CA ASP A 116 -8.74 -13.12 15.51
C ASP A 116 -7.82 -13.35 14.29
N GLY A 117 -7.09 -12.32 13.85
CA GLY A 117 -6.15 -12.40 12.74
C GLY A 117 -6.87 -12.67 11.43
N LYS A 118 -7.91 -11.90 11.09
CA LYS A 118 -8.55 -11.91 9.77
C LYS A 118 -8.64 -10.50 9.24
N LEU A 119 -8.63 -10.35 7.93
CA LEU A 119 -8.97 -9.06 7.32
C LEU A 119 -10.49 -8.89 7.38
N GLY A 120 -10.93 -7.85 8.10
CA GLY A 120 -12.32 -7.48 8.28
C GLY A 120 -12.93 -6.79 7.07
N GLU A 121 -14.19 -6.37 7.22
CA GLU A 121 -14.91 -5.64 6.17
C GLU A 121 -14.27 -4.28 5.87
N MET A 122 -14.49 -3.79 4.65
CA MET A 122 -13.95 -2.52 4.20
C MET A 122 -14.57 -1.37 5.00
N VAL A 123 -13.69 -0.55 5.59
CA VAL A 123 -14.03 0.70 6.27
C VAL A 123 -13.66 1.87 5.37
N LEU A 124 -14.61 2.78 5.15
CA LEU A 124 -14.39 4.00 4.40
C LEU A 124 -13.78 5.08 5.29
N LEU A 125 -12.51 5.40 5.08
CA LEU A 125 -11.80 6.43 5.83
C LEU A 125 -12.16 7.84 5.35
N SER A 126 -12.22 8.04 4.03
CA SER A 126 -12.62 9.34 3.46
C SER A 126 -13.01 9.24 2.00
N ARG A 127 -14.24 9.64 1.66
CA ARG A 127 -14.70 9.77 0.25
C ARG A 127 -14.03 10.92 -0.52
N ARG A 128 -13.36 11.82 0.20
CA ARG A 128 -12.80 13.07 -0.36
C ARG A 128 -11.30 12.99 -0.61
N ALA A 129 -10.59 12.11 0.09
CA ALA A 129 -9.20 11.78 -0.18
C ALA A 129 -9.14 10.87 -1.40
N ARG A 130 -9.08 11.44 -2.61
CA ARG A 130 -9.18 10.70 -3.88
C ARG A 130 -7.88 10.70 -4.63
N PHE A 131 -7.53 9.55 -5.17
CA PHE A 131 -6.38 9.38 -6.06
C PHE A 131 -6.85 9.09 -7.47
N GLU A 132 -6.40 9.91 -8.41
CA GLU A 132 -6.87 9.89 -9.82
C GLU A 132 -5.70 9.72 -10.81
N LEU A 133 -4.48 9.50 -10.31
CA LEU A 133 -3.34 9.24 -11.19
C LEU A 133 -3.38 7.79 -11.67
N ARG A 134 -3.22 7.62 -12.98
CA ARG A 134 -3.37 6.32 -13.62
C ARG A 134 -2.22 5.38 -13.25
N THR A 135 -2.55 4.23 -12.65
CA THR A 135 -1.59 3.18 -12.30
C THR A 135 -1.77 1.89 -13.10
N ARG A 136 -2.95 1.67 -13.73
CA ARG A 136 -3.29 0.42 -14.46
C ARG A 136 -3.15 -0.83 -13.58
N GLY A 137 -3.69 -0.76 -12.36
CA GLY A 137 -3.70 -1.80 -11.34
C GLY A 137 -3.22 -1.27 -9.98
N PRO A 138 -3.29 -2.09 -8.93
CA PRO A 138 -2.74 -1.75 -7.61
C PRO A 138 -1.24 -1.47 -7.68
N VAL A 139 -0.78 -0.40 -7.03
CA VAL A 139 0.64 -0.08 -6.86
C VAL A 139 0.94 0.10 -5.37
N PHE A 140 1.92 -0.62 -4.85
CA PHE A 140 2.36 -0.44 -3.46
C PHE A 140 3.15 0.85 -3.32
N LEU A 141 2.67 1.74 -2.44
CA LEU A 141 3.30 3.02 -2.17
C LEU A 141 2.92 3.46 -0.75
N ASP A 142 3.92 3.86 0.03
CA ASP A 142 3.71 4.35 1.39
C ASP A 142 3.08 5.76 1.36
N PHE A 143 1.77 5.82 1.59
CA PHE A 143 1.00 7.06 1.64
C PHE A 143 0.42 7.36 3.03
N ALA A 144 0.76 6.57 4.06
CA ALA A 144 0.23 6.73 5.40
C ALA A 144 1.37 6.94 6.39
N ARG A 145 1.51 8.16 6.92
CA ARG A 145 2.61 8.53 7.80
C ARG A 145 2.15 9.57 8.81
N ASP A 146 2.66 9.48 10.03
CA ASP A 146 2.52 10.52 11.05
C ASP A 146 3.34 11.75 10.63
N ILE A 147 2.69 12.80 10.14
CA ILE A 147 3.34 14.02 9.62
C ILE A 147 3.37 15.12 10.67
N ASP A 148 2.34 15.23 11.52
CA ASP A 148 2.24 16.22 12.59
C ASP A 148 2.70 15.70 13.96
N SER A 149 3.30 14.51 14.00
CA SER A 149 3.84 13.88 15.22
C SER A 149 2.80 13.68 16.33
N ASP A 150 1.52 13.55 15.96
CA ASP A 150 0.42 13.32 16.91
C ASP A 150 0.29 11.84 17.34
N GLY A 151 1.11 10.96 16.74
CA GLY A 151 1.15 9.53 17.02
C GLY A 151 0.10 8.70 16.26
N ASN A 152 -0.68 9.33 15.37
CA ASN A 152 -1.57 8.66 14.43
C ASN A 152 -1.10 8.89 12.99
N LEU A 153 -1.55 8.07 12.05
CA LEU A 153 -1.08 8.14 10.66
C LEU A 153 -1.96 9.05 9.83
N ASP A 154 -1.35 10.06 9.22
CA ASP A 154 -1.98 10.92 8.22
C ASP A 154 -1.93 10.31 6.83
N LEU A 155 -2.78 10.80 5.92
CA LEU A 155 -2.76 10.38 4.51
C LEU A 155 -2.09 11.43 3.62
N LEU A 156 -1.16 10.96 2.80
CA LEU A 156 -0.52 11.71 1.73
C LEU A 156 -1.14 11.29 0.40
N VAL A 157 -1.97 12.13 -0.19
CA VAL A 157 -2.68 11.80 -1.43
C VAL A 157 -1.95 12.41 -2.63
N PRO A 158 -1.28 11.61 -3.48
CA PRO A 158 -0.60 12.15 -4.64
C PRO A 158 -1.58 12.61 -5.71
N ALA A 159 -1.30 13.76 -6.29
CA ALA A 159 -1.97 14.33 -7.45
C ALA A 159 -0.90 14.84 -8.43
N LEU A 160 -1.30 15.25 -9.65
CA LEU A 160 -0.37 15.50 -10.77
C LEU A 160 0.84 16.37 -10.40
N GLU A 161 0.60 17.47 -9.68
CA GLU A 161 1.63 18.45 -9.30
C GLU A 161 1.64 18.75 -7.81
N THR A 162 0.88 17.98 -7.01
CA THR A 162 0.74 18.23 -5.59
C THR A 162 0.64 16.94 -4.81
N ILE A 163 1.06 16.97 -3.55
CA ILE A 163 0.64 15.99 -2.55
C ILE A 163 -0.35 16.70 -1.64
N GLU A 164 -1.57 16.17 -1.54
CA GLU A 164 -2.53 16.64 -0.54
C GLU A 164 -2.24 15.97 0.80
N VAL A 165 -2.13 16.76 1.87
CA VAL A 165 -1.93 16.26 3.23
C VAL A 165 -3.27 16.23 3.93
N TRP A 166 -3.66 15.06 4.41
CA TRP A 166 -4.91 14.80 5.11
C TRP A 166 -4.61 14.36 6.52
N LEU A 167 -4.76 15.29 7.46
CA LEU A 167 -4.50 15.00 8.86
C LEU A 167 -5.61 14.15 9.44
N GLN A 168 -5.21 13.13 10.20
CA GLN A 168 -6.13 12.37 11.01
C GLN A 168 -6.65 13.25 12.15
N ARG A 169 -7.92 13.08 12.49
CA ARG A 169 -8.55 13.72 13.63
C ARG A 169 -9.14 12.65 14.52
N PRO A 170 -9.09 12.85 15.84
CA PRO A 170 -9.74 11.93 16.75
C PRO A 170 -11.22 11.79 16.37
N PRO A 171 -11.77 10.58 16.43
CA PRO A 171 -13.18 10.36 16.16
C PRO A 171 -14.04 11.19 17.12
N ARG A 172 -15.28 11.51 16.71
CA ARG A 172 -16.22 12.26 17.56
C ARG A 172 -16.62 11.45 18.79
N ASP A 173 -16.90 10.17 18.58
CA ASP A 173 -17.29 9.23 19.63
C ASP A 173 -16.24 8.11 19.78
N PRO A 174 -15.98 7.62 21.01
CA PRO A 174 -15.09 6.47 21.21
C PRO A 174 -15.60 5.24 20.46
N GLY A 175 -14.76 4.69 19.58
CA GLY A 175 -15.09 3.51 18.77
C GLY A 175 -15.49 3.79 17.32
N ASP A 176 -15.68 5.06 16.95
CA ASP A 176 -15.87 5.44 15.56
C ASP A 176 -14.56 5.37 14.76
N SER A 177 -14.71 5.19 13.44
CA SER A 177 -13.58 5.28 12.51
C SER A 177 -12.95 6.68 12.54
N PRO A 178 -11.63 6.79 12.34
CA PRO A 178 -10.97 8.08 12.34
C PRO A 178 -11.47 8.99 11.21
N GLU A 179 -11.56 10.29 11.49
CA GLU A 179 -11.91 11.29 10.47
C GLU A 179 -10.62 11.86 9.84
N PHE A 180 -10.61 12.04 8.52
CA PHE A 180 -9.50 12.68 7.81
C PHE A 180 -9.91 14.04 7.24
N ARG A 181 -9.12 15.08 7.54
CA ARG A 181 -9.35 16.44 7.02
C ARG A 181 -8.14 16.91 6.23
N LYS A 182 -8.39 17.32 4.98
CA LYS A 182 -7.39 17.99 4.15
C LYS A 182 -6.89 19.24 4.87
N SER A 183 -5.60 19.26 5.17
CA SER A 183 -4.93 20.35 5.88
C SER A 183 -4.12 21.21 4.91
N ALA A 184 -3.42 20.58 3.96
CA ALA A 184 -2.54 21.28 3.04
C ALA A 184 -2.48 20.65 1.64
N ARG A 185 -1.92 21.41 0.70
CA ARG A 185 -1.46 20.93 -0.60
C ARG A 185 -0.03 21.38 -0.78
N ILE A 186 0.88 20.42 -0.94
CA ILE A 186 2.30 20.67 -1.14
C ILE A 186 2.57 20.54 -2.63
N SER A 187 2.98 21.62 -3.29
CA SER A 187 3.40 21.56 -4.69
C SER A 187 4.68 20.74 -4.81
N VAL A 188 4.66 19.75 -5.69
CA VAL A 188 5.82 18.94 -6.03
C VAL A 188 6.21 19.29 -7.46
N LYS A 189 7.48 19.67 -7.67
CA LYS A 189 8.00 19.82 -9.01
C LYS A 189 8.15 18.44 -9.63
N SER A 190 7.12 17.99 -10.34
CA SER A 190 7.15 16.75 -11.11
C SER A 190 8.02 16.95 -12.35
N SER A 191 9.20 16.33 -12.42
CA SER A 191 9.90 16.17 -13.70
C SER A 191 9.20 15.05 -14.46
N VAL A 192 8.45 15.39 -15.51
CA VAL A 192 7.85 14.40 -16.42
C VAL A 192 8.95 13.88 -17.34
N ASP A 193 9.61 12.78 -16.95
CA ASP A 193 10.44 12.01 -17.87
C ASP A 193 9.53 11.14 -18.74
N SER A 194 9.02 11.72 -19.84
CA SER A 194 8.36 10.96 -20.90
C SER A 194 9.43 10.26 -21.73
N GLY A 195 9.84 9.06 -21.31
CA GLY A 195 10.71 8.18 -22.10
C GLY A 195 9.88 7.31 -23.04
N THR A 196 9.90 7.59 -24.34
CA THR A 196 9.42 6.65 -25.38
C THR A 196 10.34 5.44 -25.40
N ALA A 197 9.92 4.32 -24.81
CA ALA A 197 10.56 3.04 -25.07
C ALA A 197 10.22 2.65 -26.52
N ASN A 198 11.17 2.86 -27.42
CA ASN A 198 11.03 2.55 -28.84
C ASN A 198 11.04 1.03 -29.05
N ARG A 199 9.93 0.36 -28.72
CA ARG A 199 9.62 -1.03 -29.12
C ARG A 199 8.17 -1.07 -29.58
N ILE A 200 8.00 -1.54 -30.81
CA ILE A 200 6.72 -1.72 -31.50
C ILE A 200 5.69 -2.35 -30.53
N GLY A 201 4.67 -1.58 -30.17
CA GLY A 201 3.43 -2.09 -29.55
C GLY A 201 3.06 -1.64 -28.14
N ASP A 202 3.90 -0.89 -27.41
CA ASP A 202 3.56 -0.43 -26.05
C ASP A 202 3.68 1.10 -25.91
N ASP A 203 2.55 1.81 -26.07
CA ASP A 203 2.38 3.21 -25.61
C ASP A 203 2.21 3.24 -24.08
N ALA A 204 3.26 2.82 -23.38
CA ALA A 204 3.36 2.92 -21.94
C ALA A 204 3.95 4.27 -21.56
N LEU A 205 3.12 5.33 -21.58
CA LEU A 205 3.36 6.47 -20.69
C LEU A 205 3.35 5.94 -19.26
N TYR A 206 4.51 5.90 -18.61
CA TYR A 206 4.63 5.66 -17.18
C TYR A 206 5.01 6.98 -16.52
N GLN A 207 4.24 7.39 -15.51
CA GLN A 207 4.62 8.49 -14.62
C GLN A 207 5.29 7.88 -13.40
N ARG A 208 6.58 8.21 -13.18
CA ARG A 208 7.28 7.79 -11.98
C ARG A 208 7.02 8.82 -10.88
N ILE A 209 5.99 8.57 -10.07
CA ILE A 209 5.73 9.37 -8.87
C ILE A 209 6.65 8.86 -7.78
N ARG A 210 7.58 9.71 -7.31
CA ARG A 210 8.28 9.50 -6.04
C ARG A 210 7.66 10.46 -5.05
N ILE A 211 7.06 9.94 -3.98
CA ILE A 211 6.81 10.76 -2.80
C ILE A 211 8.18 11.00 -2.15
N PRO A 212 8.66 12.24 -2.08
CA PRO A 212 9.92 12.52 -1.38
C PRO A 212 9.74 12.21 0.11
N ASP A 213 10.81 11.78 0.78
CA ASP A 213 10.83 11.74 2.24
C ASP A 213 10.55 13.17 2.74
N LEU A 214 9.36 13.35 3.33
CA LEU A 214 8.99 14.61 3.96
C LEU A 214 9.58 14.59 5.36
N GLN A 215 10.71 15.28 5.54
CA GLN A 215 11.25 15.56 6.87
C GLN A 215 10.53 16.80 7.42
N THR A 216 9.68 16.60 8.42
CA THR A 216 9.14 17.70 9.21
C THR A 216 10.18 18.09 10.25
N LYS A 217 10.54 19.37 10.29
CA LYS A 217 11.37 19.95 11.33
C LYS A 217 10.53 21.03 11.98
N ASP A 218 10.35 20.92 13.29
CA ASP A 218 9.78 22.00 14.08
C ASP A 218 10.65 23.25 13.89
N VAL A 219 10.06 24.27 13.24
CA VAL A 219 10.71 25.55 12.93
C VAL A 219 10.30 26.65 13.90
N ASN A 220 9.27 26.47 14.72
CA ASN A 220 8.77 27.49 15.65
C ASN A 220 9.02 27.11 17.13
N GLY A 221 9.51 25.90 17.41
CA GLY A 221 9.88 25.42 18.73
C GLY A 221 8.69 25.11 19.64
N ASP A 222 7.50 24.87 19.09
CA ASP A 222 6.30 24.59 19.88
C ASP A 222 6.05 23.09 20.14
N GLY A 223 6.91 22.23 19.60
CA GLY A 223 6.82 20.78 19.78
C GLY A 223 5.61 20.16 19.10
N LYS A 224 5.08 20.80 18.05
CA LYS A 224 3.97 20.33 17.20
C LYS A 224 4.27 20.54 15.71
#